data_AF-A0A1R0W7X3-F1
#
_entry.id   AF-A0A1R0W7X3-F1
#
_cell.length_a   1.000
_cell.length_b   1.000
_cell.length_c   1.000
_cell.angle_alpha   90.00
_cell.angle_beta   90.00
_cell.angle_gamma   90.00
#
_symmetry.space_group_name_H-M   'P 1'
#
loop_
_entity.id
_entity.type
_entity.pdbx_description
1 polymer ?
#
loop_
_entity_poly.entity_id
_entity_poly.type
_entity_poly.pdbx_seq_one_letter_code
_entity_poly.pdbx_strand_id
1 'polypeptide(L)'
;MRIDLGCGRQKFPGCIGIDLIPYDGVDLVHNINDPLPFNDNSAEFLIASHSLQYVHDLNNVLREIYRVCKHKAIVCIVAPYAHVTANMVNPLYKQQFNEHSPRYWTQDNHKLIGDEEHFFSWPSTWSLAEPIPGAAPIDLRLIRMEFFYFPEYGAYDDLELVLLRQSQLNVAYQIMYHFLVIKEPVSSPDLEMWGSCELEEPLYIKEQRASFRNLRYGDQWVQTEHLSAILDADHSRHSHHVLEGSTTPSAHDPHPAVPGPSPDIAPLDKKRPHRSGRSTKANQSRLSRYSRSKNGSAKNKSRINKKKPGKRN
;
A
#
# COMPACT_ATOMS: atom_id res chain seq x y z
N MET A 1 25.27 5.06 -2.39
CA MET A 1 24.99 3.90 -1.50
C MET A 1 23.68 3.25 -1.91
N ARG A 2 23.41 2.03 -1.44
CA ARG A 2 22.21 1.24 -1.75
C ARG A 2 21.54 0.81 -0.44
N ILE A 3 20.23 0.98 -0.32
CA ILE A 3 19.51 0.81 0.96
C ILE A 3 18.37 -0.20 0.80
N ASP A 4 18.19 -1.06 1.80
CA ASP A 4 17.02 -1.92 1.96
C ASP A 4 16.29 -1.57 3.27
N LEU A 5 15.12 -0.96 3.15
CA LEU A 5 14.29 -0.48 4.27
C LEU A 5 13.30 -1.53 4.73
N GLY A 6 13.44 -1.96 5.99
CA GLY A 6 12.69 -3.06 6.58
C GLY A 6 13.11 -4.40 5.98
N CYS A 7 14.41 -4.65 5.95
CA CYS A 7 15.02 -5.78 5.25
C CYS A 7 14.68 -7.16 5.85
N GLY A 8 14.15 -7.19 7.08
CA GLY A 8 13.78 -8.41 7.77
C GLY A 8 14.95 -9.39 7.87
N ARG A 9 14.68 -10.66 7.56
CA ARG A 9 15.68 -11.74 7.55
C ARG A 9 16.39 -11.93 6.21
N GLN A 10 15.93 -11.26 5.16
CA GLN A 10 16.39 -11.47 3.79
C GLN A 10 16.74 -10.13 3.16
N LYS A 11 17.88 -9.59 3.59
CA LYS A 11 18.42 -8.34 3.06
C LYS A 11 18.70 -8.46 1.56
N PHE A 12 18.30 -7.43 0.82
CA PHE A 12 18.57 -7.31 -0.60
C PHE A 12 20.10 -7.27 -0.85
N PRO A 13 20.63 -8.12 -1.75
CA PRO A 13 22.07 -8.20 -1.99
C PRO A 13 22.70 -6.84 -2.34
N GLY A 14 23.84 -6.55 -1.71
CA GLY A 14 24.58 -5.31 -1.94
C GLY A 14 23.95 -4.04 -1.37
N CYS A 15 22.87 -4.15 -0.58
CA CYS A 15 22.29 -3.03 0.16
C CYS A 15 22.74 -3.01 1.62
N ILE A 16 22.73 -1.81 2.21
CA ILE A 16 22.71 -1.62 3.66
C ILE A 16 21.29 -1.91 4.13
N GLY A 17 21.12 -2.96 4.91
CA GLY A 17 19.83 -3.43 5.42
C GLY A 17 19.48 -2.76 6.74
N ILE A 18 18.29 -2.21 6.81
CA ILE A 18 17.76 -1.48 7.95
C ILE A 18 16.50 -2.15 8.43
N ASP A 19 16.42 -2.45 9.72
CA ASP A 19 15.20 -2.98 10.32
C ASP A 19 15.07 -2.51 11.77
N LEU A 20 13.83 -2.49 12.27
CA LEU A 20 13.57 -2.21 13.68
C LEU A 20 14.03 -3.38 14.56
N ILE A 21 13.98 -4.60 14.04
CA ILE A 21 14.31 -5.84 14.74
C ILE A 21 15.71 -6.27 14.32
N PRO A 22 16.60 -6.63 15.27
CA PRO A 22 17.97 -7.07 14.98
C PRO A 22 18.01 -8.51 14.44
N TYR A 23 17.44 -8.75 13.26
CA TYR A 23 17.59 -10.03 12.56
C TYR A 23 19.03 -10.25 12.10
N ASP A 24 19.39 -11.52 11.89
CA ASP A 24 20.66 -11.85 11.25
C ASP A 24 20.74 -11.23 9.84
N GLY A 25 21.86 -10.58 9.55
CA GLY A 25 22.08 -9.84 8.30
C GLY A 25 21.63 -8.37 8.29
N VAL A 26 20.96 -7.85 9.32
CA VAL A 26 20.64 -6.41 9.46
C VAL A 26 21.93 -5.63 9.76
N ASP A 27 22.23 -4.61 8.96
CA ASP A 27 23.44 -3.78 9.16
C ASP A 27 23.19 -2.64 10.16
N LEU A 28 21.96 -2.13 10.19
CA LEU A 28 21.57 -1.01 11.04
C LEU A 28 20.20 -1.26 11.67
N VAL A 29 20.18 -1.36 13.00
CA VAL A 29 18.93 -1.44 13.77
C VAL A 29 18.39 -0.03 13.94
N HIS A 30 17.34 0.31 13.18
CA HIS A 30 16.76 1.66 13.17
C HIS A 30 15.27 1.62 12.84
N ASN A 31 14.50 2.48 13.50
CA ASN A 31 13.08 2.62 13.24
C ASN A 31 12.85 3.49 11.99
N ILE A 32 12.27 2.92 10.94
CA ILE A 32 12.02 3.63 9.67
C ILE A 32 11.02 4.80 9.79
N ASN A 33 10.30 4.92 10.91
CA ASN A 33 9.45 6.08 11.18
C ASN A 33 10.24 7.30 11.69
N ASP A 34 11.48 7.09 12.12
CA ASP A 34 12.39 8.16 12.54
C ASP A 34 13.27 8.59 11.36
N PRO A 35 13.81 9.83 11.36
CA PRO A 35 14.69 10.30 10.29
C PRO A 35 15.83 9.32 10.02
N LEU A 36 16.07 9.02 8.75
CA LEU A 36 17.08 8.03 8.35
C LEU A 36 18.48 8.61 8.62
N PRO A 37 19.40 7.86 9.25
CA PRO A 37 20.72 8.35 9.65
C PRO A 37 21.72 8.38 8.48
N PHE A 38 21.27 8.85 7.31
CA PHE A 38 22.08 9.05 6.13
C PHE A 38 22.04 10.49 5.67
N ASN A 39 23.11 10.90 4.99
CA ASN A 39 23.20 12.20 4.37
C ASN A 39 22.20 12.34 3.22
N ASP A 40 21.80 13.58 2.96
CA ASP A 40 21.00 13.93 1.79
C ASP A 40 21.71 13.48 0.50
N ASN A 41 20.93 13.07 -0.50
CA ASN A 41 21.44 12.74 -1.85
C ASN A 41 22.56 11.70 -1.89
N SER A 42 22.57 10.75 -0.96
CA SER A 42 23.65 9.78 -0.79
C SER A 42 23.30 8.38 -1.35
N ALA A 43 22.01 8.06 -1.48
CA ALA A 43 21.50 6.79 -1.99
C ALA A 43 21.19 6.83 -3.49
N GLU A 44 21.56 5.79 -4.23
CA GLU A 44 21.28 5.64 -5.66
C GLU A 44 20.22 4.58 -5.98
N PHE A 45 20.03 3.68 -5.03
CA PHE A 45 19.01 2.65 -5.05
C PHE A 45 18.46 2.50 -3.65
N LEU A 46 17.14 2.39 -3.57
CA LEU A 46 16.45 2.06 -2.34
C LEU A 46 15.37 1.04 -2.64
N ILE A 47 15.28 0.01 -1.80
CA ILE A 47 14.19 -0.94 -1.84
C ILE A 47 13.46 -0.96 -0.50
N ALA A 48 12.14 -1.14 -0.55
CA ALA A 48 11.30 -1.39 0.61
C ALA A 48 10.31 -2.50 0.26
N SER A 49 10.63 -3.72 0.68
CA SER A 49 9.82 -4.91 0.40
C SER A 49 9.02 -5.30 1.64
N HIS A 50 7.70 -5.18 1.57
CA HIS A 50 6.75 -5.50 2.64
C HIS A 50 7.06 -4.84 4.00
N SER A 51 7.61 -3.62 3.98
CA SER A 51 7.90 -2.84 5.18
C SER A 51 7.03 -1.59 5.33
N LEU A 52 6.71 -0.90 4.23
CA LEU A 52 6.02 0.40 4.28
C LEU A 52 4.56 0.32 4.74
N GLN A 53 3.90 -0.84 4.70
CA GLN A 53 2.55 -1.00 5.23
C GLN A 53 2.48 -0.83 6.75
N TYR A 54 3.60 -0.95 7.46
CA TYR A 54 3.66 -0.84 8.92
C TYR A 54 3.97 0.57 9.44
N VAL A 55 4.29 1.53 8.56
CA VAL A 55 4.71 2.88 8.99
C VAL A 55 3.53 3.71 9.47
N HIS A 56 3.77 4.59 10.44
CA HIS A 56 2.75 5.44 11.05
C HIS A 56 2.36 6.62 10.14
N ASP A 57 3.36 7.26 9.51
CA ASP A 57 3.16 8.39 8.61
C ASP A 57 3.95 8.13 7.32
N LEU A 58 3.25 7.62 6.30
CA LEU A 58 3.85 7.31 5.01
C LEU A 58 4.45 8.53 4.32
N ASN A 59 3.81 9.70 4.46
CA ASN A 59 4.30 10.93 3.81
C ASN A 59 5.64 11.36 4.39
N ASN A 60 5.83 11.24 5.72
CA ASN A 60 7.12 11.54 6.34
C ASN A 60 8.20 10.53 5.92
N VAL A 61 7.87 9.24 5.87
CA VAL A 61 8.82 8.22 5.42
C VAL A 61 9.21 8.42 3.96
N LEU A 62 8.26 8.74 3.08
CA LEU A 62 8.54 9.04 1.67
C LEU A 62 9.38 10.32 1.50
N ARG A 63 9.20 11.33 2.35
CA ARG A 63 10.09 12.51 2.38
C ARG A 63 11.50 12.14 2.79
N GLU A 64 11.67 11.27 3.77
CA GLU A 64 12.99 10.79 4.18
C GLU A 64 13.65 9.94 3.10
N ILE A 65 12.90 9.03 2.45
CA ILE A 65 13.36 8.29 1.26
C ILE A 65 13.80 9.28 0.16
N TYR A 66 12.99 10.26 -0.16
CA TYR A 66 13.32 11.29 -1.15
C TYR A 66 14.54 12.11 -0.74
N ARG A 67 14.69 12.49 0.54
CA ARG A 67 15.83 13.25 1.06
C ARG A 67 17.14 12.48 0.86
N VAL A 68 17.20 11.22 1.28
CA VAL A 68 18.43 10.41 1.20
C VAL A 68 18.77 10.00 -0.23
N CYS A 69 17.78 9.82 -1.11
CA CYS A 69 18.02 9.46 -2.49
C CYS A 69 18.58 10.62 -3.33
N LYS A 70 19.56 10.34 -4.19
CA LYS A 70 20.11 11.30 -5.16
C LYS A 70 19.15 11.49 -6.34
N HIS A 71 19.36 12.54 -7.14
CA HIS A 71 18.64 12.68 -8.40
C HIS A 71 18.85 11.45 -9.30
N LYS A 72 17.78 10.95 -9.91
CA LYS A 72 17.72 9.73 -10.72
C LYS A 72 18.03 8.44 -9.95
N ALA A 73 17.94 8.46 -8.61
CA ALA A 73 17.92 7.22 -7.85
C ALA A 73 16.66 6.41 -8.16
N ILE A 74 16.78 5.09 -8.10
CA ILE A 74 15.66 4.16 -8.23
C ILE A 74 15.13 3.80 -6.85
N VAL A 75 13.81 3.91 -6.67
CA VAL A 75 13.12 3.44 -5.47
C VAL A 75 12.18 2.31 -5.86
N CYS A 76 12.43 1.10 -5.38
CA CYS A 76 11.58 -0.06 -5.55
C CYS A 76 10.73 -0.27 -4.29
N ILE A 77 9.40 -0.31 -4.44
CA ILE A 77 8.49 -0.58 -3.34
C ILE A 77 7.68 -1.82 -3.71
N VAL A 78 7.72 -2.85 -2.86
CA VAL A 78 6.81 -3.99 -2.94
C VAL A 78 5.91 -3.97 -1.72
N ALA A 79 4.60 -4.01 -1.93
CA ALA A 79 3.64 -3.92 -0.85
C ALA A 79 2.46 -4.88 -1.07
N PRO A 80 1.79 -5.29 0.03
CA PRO A 80 0.50 -5.98 -0.09
C PRO A 80 -0.52 -5.07 -0.80
N TYR A 81 -1.30 -5.64 -1.71
CA TYR A 81 -2.30 -4.86 -2.45
C TYR A 81 -3.51 -4.53 -1.56
N ALA A 82 -4.02 -3.30 -1.67
CA ALA A 82 -5.04 -2.75 -0.79
C ALA A 82 -6.37 -3.53 -0.81
N HIS A 83 -6.70 -4.18 -1.93
CA HIS A 83 -7.98 -4.89 -2.09
C HIS A 83 -7.96 -6.33 -1.55
N VAL A 84 -6.92 -6.73 -0.83
CA VAL A 84 -6.91 -8.01 -0.12
C VAL A 84 -7.65 -7.86 1.20
N THR A 85 -8.78 -8.53 1.35
CA THR A 85 -9.66 -8.37 2.53
C THR A 85 -8.97 -8.73 3.84
N ALA A 86 -8.08 -9.73 3.84
CA ALA A 86 -7.28 -10.09 5.01
C ALA A 86 -6.33 -8.95 5.44
N ASN A 87 -5.77 -8.19 4.49
CA ASN A 87 -4.90 -7.07 4.76
C ASN A 87 -5.68 -5.86 5.28
N MET A 88 -6.91 -5.64 4.79
CA MET A 88 -7.79 -4.55 5.22
C MET A 88 -8.14 -4.63 6.71
N VAL A 89 -8.24 -5.85 7.26
CA VAL A 89 -8.57 -6.10 8.67
C VAL A 89 -7.34 -6.37 9.54
N ASN A 90 -6.13 -6.39 8.95
CA ASN A 90 -4.91 -6.62 9.70
C ASN A 90 -4.59 -5.38 10.57
N PRO A 91 -4.62 -5.48 11.91
CA PRO A 91 -4.43 -4.32 12.79
C PRO A 91 -2.99 -3.76 12.76
N LEU A 92 -2.03 -4.50 12.19
CA LEU A 92 -0.66 -4.04 12.03
C LEU A 92 -0.47 -3.16 10.80
N TYR A 93 -1.34 -3.30 9.78
CA TYR A 93 -1.23 -2.53 8.54
C TYR A 93 -1.85 -1.16 8.75
N LYS A 94 -1.01 -0.14 8.61
CA LYS A 94 -1.36 1.27 8.78
C LYS A 94 -1.51 1.99 7.44
N GLN A 95 -0.84 1.47 6.40
CA GLN A 95 -0.86 2.02 5.05
C GLN A 95 -1.38 0.99 4.05
N GLN A 96 -2.02 1.48 3.00
CA GLN A 96 -2.59 0.66 1.92
C GLN A 96 -1.97 1.12 0.60
N PHE A 97 -1.72 0.16 -0.30
CA PHE A 97 -1.05 0.42 -1.57
C PHE A 97 -1.86 -0.12 -2.74
N ASN A 98 -2.06 0.72 -3.75
CA ASN A 98 -2.79 0.40 -4.96
C ASN A 98 -2.33 1.30 -6.13
N GLU A 99 -2.89 1.10 -7.32
CA GLU A 99 -2.60 1.86 -8.55
C GLU A 99 -2.65 3.39 -8.41
N HIS A 100 -3.39 3.89 -7.41
CA HIS A 100 -3.55 5.31 -7.17
C HIS A 100 -2.52 5.89 -6.19
N SER A 101 -1.82 5.04 -5.44
CA SER A 101 -0.82 5.49 -4.46
C SER A 101 0.28 6.38 -5.08
N PRO A 102 0.88 6.00 -6.23
CA PRO A 102 1.88 6.83 -6.93
C PRO A 102 1.45 8.27 -7.24
N ARG A 103 0.14 8.50 -7.44
CA ARG A 103 -0.42 9.78 -7.87
C ARG A 103 -0.28 10.88 -6.82
N TYR A 104 -0.05 10.51 -5.57
CA TYR A 104 0.13 11.44 -4.46
C TYR A 104 1.60 11.81 -4.22
N TRP A 105 2.55 11.22 -4.96
CA TRP A 105 3.98 11.35 -4.68
C TRP A 105 4.73 12.12 -5.77
N THR A 106 4.01 12.72 -6.69
CA THR A 106 4.53 13.64 -7.70
C THR A 106 3.48 14.68 -8.05
N GLN A 107 3.90 15.91 -8.35
CA GLN A 107 3.00 16.95 -8.80
C GLN A 107 2.76 16.97 -10.31
N ASP A 108 3.59 16.30 -11.12
CA ASP A 108 3.42 16.37 -12.57
C ASP A 108 2.64 15.19 -13.16
N ASN A 109 1.97 15.53 -14.25
CA ASN A 109 0.89 14.76 -14.82
C ASN A 109 1.34 13.80 -15.93
N HIS A 110 2.62 13.82 -16.29
CA HIS A 110 3.18 12.85 -17.22
C HIS A 110 3.27 11.48 -16.53
N LYS A 111 2.61 10.49 -17.15
CA LYS A 111 2.55 9.10 -16.68
C LYS A 111 3.07 8.18 -17.78
N LEU A 112 3.70 7.10 -17.36
CA LEU A 112 4.22 6.05 -18.26
C LEU A 112 3.38 4.77 -18.23
N ILE A 113 2.34 4.73 -17.38
CA ILE A 113 1.42 3.60 -17.29
C ILE A 113 0.21 3.83 -18.19
N GLY A 114 -0.39 2.73 -18.66
CA GLY A 114 -1.58 2.76 -19.48
C GLY A 114 -2.80 3.39 -18.77
N ASP A 115 -3.70 3.95 -19.57
CA ASP A 115 -4.96 4.54 -19.10
C ASP A 115 -5.87 3.49 -18.43
N GLU A 116 -5.76 2.25 -18.88
CA GLU A 116 -6.51 1.10 -18.39
C GLU A 116 -6.26 0.79 -16.92
N GLU A 117 -5.06 1.08 -16.42
CA GLU A 117 -4.66 0.75 -15.06
C GLU A 117 -5.41 1.56 -13.99
N HIS A 118 -6.17 2.58 -14.40
CA HIS A 118 -6.91 3.48 -13.53
C HIS A 118 -8.22 3.97 -14.18
N PHE A 119 -8.90 3.10 -14.94
CA PHE A 119 -10.19 3.40 -15.58
C PHE A 119 -11.22 4.01 -14.63
N PHE A 120 -11.27 3.53 -13.39
CA PHE A 120 -12.24 3.99 -12.39
C PHE A 120 -11.69 5.14 -11.52
N SER A 121 -10.98 6.09 -12.13
CA SER A 121 -10.40 7.25 -11.45
C SER A 121 -11.09 8.57 -11.79
N TRP A 122 -11.27 9.42 -10.78
CA TRP A 122 -11.60 10.83 -10.94
C TRP A 122 -10.80 11.68 -9.93
N PRO A 123 -10.18 12.81 -10.32
CA PRO A 123 -10.10 13.40 -11.68
C PRO A 123 -9.22 12.58 -12.65
N SER A 124 -9.28 12.94 -13.94
CA SER A 124 -8.48 12.30 -15.01
C SER A 124 -7.01 12.74 -15.04
N THR A 125 -6.66 13.81 -14.30
CA THR A 125 -5.27 14.21 -14.11
C THR A 125 -4.51 13.11 -13.36
N TRP A 126 -3.29 12.83 -13.78
CA TRP A 126 -2.48 11.80 -13.15
C TRP A 126 -2.13 12.19 -11.72
N SER A 127 -1.53 13.36 -11.53
CA SER A 127 -1.15 13.84 -10.20
C SER A 127 -2.39 14.22 -9.39
N LEU A 128 -2.38 13.75 -8.14
CA LEU A 128 -3.28 14.14 -7.05
C LEU A 128 -2.52 14.78 -5.88
N ALA A 129 -1.21 15.00 -6.03
CA ALA A 129 -0.40 15.58 -4.97
C ALA A 129 -0.77 17.06 -4.76
N GLU A 130 -1.27 17.38 -3.56
CA GLU A 130 -1.52 18.75 -3.17
C GLU A 130 -0.24 19.42 -2.65
N PRO A 131 0.04 20.69 -3.01
CA PRO A 131 1.14 21.43 -2.44
C PRO A 131 0.94 21.60 -0.93
N ILE A 132 1.92 21.15 -0.13
CA ILE A 132 1.88 21.29 1.32
C ILE A 132 2.63 22.57 1.70
N PRO A 133 1.97 23.57 2.30
CA PRO A 133 2.64 24.82 2.68
C PRO A 133 3.82 24.55 3.63
N GLY A 134 5.00 25.09 3.28
CA GLY A 134 6.20 25.00 4.10
C GLY A 134 6.96 23.66 4.01
N ALA A 135 6.50 22.70 3.21
CA ALA A 135 7.24 21.47 2.92
C ALA A 135 7.74 21.47 1.48
N ALA A 136 9.00 21.06 1.28
CA ALA A 136 9.48 20.78 -0.08
C ALA A 136 8.67 19.62 -0.67
N PRO A 137 8.14 19.75 -1.90
CA PRO A 137 7.44 18.65 -2.54
C PRO A 137 8.42 17.51 -2.81
N ILE A 138 7.97 16.29 -2.59
CA ILE A 138 8.65 15.11 -3.12
C ILE A 138 8.24 14.95 -4.58
N ASP A 139 9.17 14.45 -5.40
CA ASP A 139 8.88 14.10 -6.78
C ASP A 139 9.43 12.69 -7.09
N LEU A 140 8.56 11.71 -6.88
CA LEU A 140 8.77 10.28 -7.17
C LEU A 140 7.96 9.92 -8.42
N ARG A 141 8.63 9.81 -9.56
CA ARG A 141 7.97 9.49 -10.83
C ARG A 141 7.86 8.01 -11.04
N LEU A 142 6.63 7.53 -11.17
CA LEU A 142 6.37 6.14 -11.47
C LEU A 142 6.90 5.80 -12.87
N ILE A 143 7.87 4.89 -12.94
CA ILE A 143 8.42 4.39 -14.20
C ILE A 143 7.97 2.95 -14.50
N ARG A 144 7.58 2.19 -13.48
CA ARG A 144 7.01 0.85 -13.63
C ARG A 144 6.05 0.55 -12.50
N MET A 145 4.96 -0.13 -12.83
CA MET A 145 3.99 -0.66 -11.87
C MET A 145 3.59 -2.07 -12.31
N GLU A 146 3.53 -3.00 -11.37
CA GLU A 146 3.19 -4.39 -11.66
C GLU A 146 2.32 -4.97 -10.54
N PHE A 147 1.35 -5.79 -10.94
CA PHE A 147 0.41 -6.46 -10.03
C PHE A 147 0.65 -7.96 -10.03
N PHE A 148 0.50 -8.57 -8.88
CA PHE A 148 0.63 -10.02 -8.71
C PHE A 148 -0.71 -10.59 -8.30
N TYR A 149 -1.21 -11.50 -9.13
CA TYR A 149 -2.56 -12.02 -9.06
C TYR A 149 -2.62 -13.36 -8.34
N PHE A 150 -3.69 -13.56 -7.59
CA PHE A 150 -3.99 -14.86 -6.99
C PHE A 150 -4.04 -15.93 -8.12
N PRO A 151 -3.47 -17.13 -7.90
CA PRO A 151 -3.40 -18.17 -8.94
C PRO A 151 -4.73 -18.50 -9.62
N GLU A 152 -5.82 -18.39 -8.87
CA GLU A 152 -7.20 -18.62 -9.32
C GLU A 152 -7.60 -17.73 -10.50
N TYR A 153 -6.88 -16.62 -10.73
CA TYR A 153 -7.09 -15.70 -11.84
C TYR A 153 -6.13 -15.93 -13.02
N GLY A 154 -5.33 -17.01 -13.01
CA GLY A 154 -4.33 -17.31 -14.05
C GLY A 154 -4.90 -17.52 -15.46
N ALA A 155 -6.18 -17.83 -15.59
CA ALA A 155 -6.85 -18.08 -16.88
C ALA A 155 -7.32 -16.82 -17.61
N TYR A 156 -7.40 -15.67 -16.91
CA TYR A 156 -7.89 -14.42 -17.48
C TYR A 156 -6.82 -13.73 -18.33
N ASP A 157 -7.25 -12.99 -19.34
CA ASP A 157 -6.35 -12.12 -20.09
C ASP A 157 -5.98 -10.84 -19.32
N ASP A 158 -5.01 -10.08 -19.83
CA ASP A 158 -4.47 -8.92 -19.10
C ASP A 158 -5.51 -7.81 -18.91
N LEU A 159 -6.39 -7.58 -19.89
CA LEU A 159 -7.44 -6.56 -19.78
C LEU A 159 -8.54 -7.02 -18.80
N GLU A 160 -8.93 -8.29 -18.85
CA GLU A 160 -9.84 -8.89 -17.88
C GLU A 160 -9.30 -8.76 -16.45
N LEU A 161 -8.01 -9.07 -16.24
CA LEU A 161 -7.35 -8.92 -14.94
C LEU A 161 -7.37 -7.47 -14.45
N VAL A 162 -7.10 -6.50 -15.32
CA VAL A 162 -7.16 -5.06 -15.00
C VAL A 162 -8.57 -4.64 -14.57
N LEU A 163 -9.60 -5.12 -15.27
CA LEU A 163 -11.00 -4.83 -14.95
C LEU A 163 -11.45 -5.53 -13.65
N LEU A 164 -11.09 -6.79 -13.45
CA LEU A 164 -11.37 -7.55 -12.23
C LEU A 164 -10.70 -6.89 -11.01
N ARG A 165 -9.42 -6.54 -11.12
CA ARG A 165 -8.64 -5.89 -10.07
C ARG A 165 -9.26 -4.58 -9.57
N GLN A 166 -9.84 -3.80 -10.48
CA GLN A 166 -10.47 -2.52 -10.16
C GLN A 166 -11.93 -2.65 -9.70
N SER A 167 -12.59 -3.78 -9.96
CA SER A 167 -14.01 -3.99 -9.64
C SER A 167 -14.27 -4.95 -8.48
N GLN A 168 -13.30 -5.80 -8.14
CA GLN A 168 -13.43 -6.87 -7.14
C GLN A 168 -12.29 -6.84 -6.12
N LEU A 169 -12.60 -7.36 -4.92
CA LEU A 169 -11.61 -7.62 -3.88
C LEU A 169 -10.95 -9.00 -4.11
N ASN A 170 -9.75 -9.19 -3.56
CA ASN A 170 -9.00 -10.46 -3.61
C ASN A 170 -8.63 -10.95 -5.02
N VAL A 171 -8.34 -10.06 -5.96
CA VAL A 171 -7.86 -10.41 -7.31
C VAL A 171 -6.33 -10.35 -7.39
N ALA A 172 -5.76 -9.19 -7.07
CA ALA A 172 -4.32 -9.03 -6.86
C ALA A 172 -4.00 -9.11 -5.37
N TYR A 173 -2.92 -9.80 -5.02
CA TYR A 173 -2.46 -9.90 -3.63
C TYR A 173 -1.31 -8.95 -3.30
N GLN A 174 -0.57 -8.49 -4.31
CA GLN A 174 0.63 -7.69 -4.15
C GLN A 174 0.81 -6.74 -5.32
N ILE A 175 1.49 -5.63 -5.05
CA ILE A 175 1.83 -4.61 -6.02
C ILE A 175 3.31 -4.24 -5.87
N MET A 176 3.96 -3.99 -6.99
CA MET A 176 5.32 -3.47 -7.06
C MET A 176 5.33 -2.16 -7.85
N TYR A 177 6.12 -1.21 -7.36
CA TYR A 177 6.42 0.03 -8.05
C TYR A 177 7.92 0.19 -8.20
N HIS A 178 8.32 0.80 -9.31
CA HIS A 178 9.61 1.48 -9.43
C HIS A 178 9.38 2.95 -9.67
N PHE A 179 10.09 3.77 -8.89
CA PHE A 179 10.11 5.22 -9.02
C PHE A 179 11.49 5.71 -9.41
N LEU A 180 11.51 6.80 -10.18
CA LEU A 180 12.67 7.63 -10.39
C LEU A 180 12.57 8.88 -9.52
N VAL A 181 13.63 9.18 -8.78
CA VAL A 181 13.71 10.37 -7.90
C VAL A 181 14.10 11.61 -8.70
N ILE A 182 13.20 12.60 -8.77
CA ILE A 182 13.42 13.83 -9.55
C ILE A 182 13.72 15.00 -8.62
N LYS A 183 14.93 15.55 -8.74
CA LYS A 183 15.37 16.75 -7.99
C LYS A 183 15.80 17.88 -8.91
N GLU A 184 16.06 17.55 -10.17
CA GLU A 184 16.42 18.46 -11.25
C GLU A 184 15.47 18.18 -12.43
N PRO A 185 15.24 19.15 -13.33
CA PRO A 185 14.37 18.95 -14.49
C PRO A 185 14.80 17.77 -15.37
N VAL A 186 13.85 16.92 -15.75
CA VAL A 186 14.05 15.76 -16.64
C VAL A 186 13.07 15.83 -17.81
N SER A 187 13.52 15.45 -19.01
CA SER A 187 12.67 15.41 -20.19
C SER A 187 11.79 14.15 -20.22
N SER A 188 10.61 14.22 -20.85
CA SER A 188 9.75 13.04 -21.02
C SER A 188 10.44 11.87 -21.74
N PRO A 189 11.20 12.09 -22.84
CA PRO A 189 11.94 11.00 -23.50
C PRO A 189 12.98 10.33 -22.60
N ASP A 190 13.67 11.11 -21.73
CA ASP A 190 14.59 10.51 -20.77
C ASP A 190 13.85 9.62 -19.78
N LEU A 191 12.66 10.02 -19.32
CA LEU A 191 11.85 9.24 -18.40
C LEU A 191 11.34 7.94 -19.06
N GLU A 192 10.89 8.01 -20.30
CA GLU A 192 10.47 6.84 -21.10
C GLU A 192 11.60 5.83 -21.28
N MET A 193 12.84 6.31 -21.47
CA MET A 193 14.03 5.46 -21.52
C MET A 193 14.20 4.67 -20.21
N TRP A 194 14.03 5.31 -19.04
CA TRP A 194 14.09 4.63 -17.74
C TRP A 194 13.01 3.56 -17.57
N GLY A 195 11.81 3.80 -18.08
CA GLY A 195 10.73 2.80 -18.08
C GLY A 195 11.05 1.53 -18.87
N SER A 196 11.99 1.61 -19.81
CA SER A 196 12.42 0.49 -20.66
C SER A 196 13.68 -0.22 -20.17
N CYS A 197 14.35 0.31 -19.14
CA CYS A 197 15.56 -0.28 -18.58
C CYS A 197 15.25 -1.54 -17.76
N GLU A 198 16.24 -2.42 -17.62
CA GLU A 198 16.18 -3.47 -16.60
C GLU A 198 16.30 -2.84 -15.22
N LEU A 199 15.26 -3.00 -14.39
CA LEU A 199 15.19 -2.44 -13.05
C LEU A 199 15.39 -3.55 -12.02
N GLU A 200 16.17 -3.25 -10.99
CA GLU A 200 16.42 -4.19 -9.90
C GLU A 200 15.16 -4.44 -9.08
N GLU A 201 14.88 -5.71 -8.78
CA GLU A 201 13.69 -6.19 -8.08
C GLU A 201 14.06 -7.46 -7.28
N PRO A 202 13.31 -7.82 -6.21
CA PRO A 202 13.56 -9.03 -5.44
C PRO A 202 13.52 -10.32 -6.28
N LEU A 203 14.31 -11.32 -5.90
CA LEU A 203 14.34 -12.59 -6.62
C LEU A 203 12.97 -13.30 -6.59
N TYR A 204 12.29 -13.28 -5.45
CA TYR A 204 10.96 -13.89 -5.31
C TYR A 204 9.91 -13.27 -6.25
N ILE A 205 10.08 -12.01 -6.66
CA ILE A 205 9.21 -11.37 -7.64
C ILE A 205 9.37 -12.03 -9.02
N LYS A 206 10.62 -12.33 -9.41
CA LYS A 206 10.91 -13.05 -10.65
C LYS A 206 10.30 -14.46 -10.62
N GLU A 207 10.40 -15.14 -9.48
CA GLU A 207 9.83 -16.47 -9.25
C GLU A 207 8.29 -16.45 -9.30
N GLN A 208 7.65 -15.48 -8.66
CA GLN A 208 6.19 -15.29 -8.71
C GLN A 208 5.70 -15.05 -10.15
N ARG A 209 6.40 -14.18 -10.89
CA ARG A 209 6.08 -13.90 -12.30
C ARG A 209 6.22 -15.14 -13.17
N ALA A 210 7.28 -15.93 -12.99
CA ALA A 210 7.47 -17.18 -13.72
C ALA A 210 6.40 -18.21 -13.37
N SER A 211 6.05 -18.34 -12.09
CA SER A 211 5.02 -19.27 -11.61
C SER A 211 3.64 -18.95 -12.20
N PHE A 212 3.24 -17.67 -12.19
CA PHE A 212 1.96 -17.24 -12.76
C PHE A 212 1.91 -17.45 -14.28
N ARG A 213 3.01 -17.19 -14.99
CA ARG A 213 3.12 -17.46 -16.44
C ARG A 213 2.96 -18.94 -16.76
N ASN A 214 3.60 -19.82 -15.99
CA ASN A 214 3.48 -21.27 -16.17
C ASN A 214 2.06 -21.76 -15.92
N LEU A 215 1.32 -21.13 -15.00
CA LEU A 215 -0.09 -21.44 -14.77
C LEU A 215 -0.96 -21.01 -15.96
N ARG A 216 -0.71 -19.81 -16.51
CA ARG A 216 -1.49 -19.24 -17.63
C ARG A 216 -1.30 -19.99 -18.96
N TYR A 217 -0.09 -20.50 -19.21
CA TYR A 217 0.29 -21.12 -20.49
C TYR A 217 0.69 -22.60 -20.38
N GLY A 218 0.55 -23.20 -19.21
CA GLY A 218 0.78 -24.63 -18.99
C GLY A 218 -0.44 -25.47 -19.39
N ASP A 219 -0.22 -26.78 -19.57
CA ASP A 219 -1.26 -27.76 -20.00
C ASP A 219 -2.38 -28.01 -18.96
N GLN A 220 -2.43 -27.25 -17.85
CA GLN A 220 -3.54 -27.33 -16.91
C GLN A 220 -4.72 -26.53 -17.44
N TRP A 221 -5.62 -27.24 -18.12
CA TRP A 221 -6.95 -26.77 -18.49
C TRP A 221 -7.69 -26.25 -17.25
N VAL A 222 -7.67 -24.94 -17.03
CA VAL A 222 -8.57 -24.30 -16.08
C VAL A 222 -9.93 -24.25 -16.76
N GLN A 223 -10.72 -25.30 -16.57
CA GLN A 223 -12.11 -25.34 -16.96
C GLN A 223 -12.81 -24.14 -16.31
N THR A 224 -13.43 -23.30 -17.15
CA THR A 224 -14.11 -22.05 -16.79
C THR A 224 -15.43 -22.28 -16.05
N GLU A 225 -15.38 -22.96 -14.91
CA GLU A 225 -16.36 -22.84 -13.84
C GLU A 225 -15.77 -21.86 -12.82
N HIS A 226 -16.04 -20.58 -13.03
CA HIS A 226 -15.45 -19.37 -12.40
C HIS A 226 -15.53 -19.29 -10.85
N LEU A 227 -15.98 -20.36 -10.19
CA LEU A 227 -16.02 -20.52 -8.74
C LEU A 227 -15.47 -21.87 -8.24
N SER A 228 -15.35 -22.90 -9.10
CA SER A 228 -14.85 -24.22 -8.67
C SER A 228 -13.35 -24.19 -8.34
N ALA A 229 -12.55 -23.45 -9.12
CA ALA A 229 -11.12 -23.28 -8.86
C ALA A 229 -10.81 -22.62 -7.50
N ILE A 230 -11.68 -21.71 -7.03
CA ILE A 230 -11.54 -21.05 -5.71
C ILE A 230 -11.83 -22.07 -4.58
N LEU A 231 -12.82 -22.94 -4.79
CA LEU A 231 -13.20 -23.98 -3.82
C LEU A 231 -12.15 -25.10 -3.77
N ASP A 232 -11.60 -25.50 -4.91
CA ASP A 232 -10.59 -26.57 -5.00
C ASP A 232 -9.21 -26.14 -4.47
N ALA A 233 -8.86 -24.86 -4.61
CA ALA A 233 -7.63 -24.31 -4.03
C ALA A 233 -7.62 -24.38 -2.49
N ASP A 234 -8.77 -24.23 -1.83
CA ASP A 234 -8.89 -24.32 -0.37
C ASP A 234 -8.70 -25.76 0.13
N HIS A 235 -9.19 -26.74 -0.63
CA HIS A 235 -8.99 -28.17 -0.33
C HIS A 235 -7.52 -28.60 -0.41
N SER A 236 -6.73 -28.02 -1.33
CA SER A 236 -5.29 -28.30 -1.45
C SER A 236 -4.43 -27.70 -0.32
N ARG A 237 -4.88 -26.60 0.29
CA ARG A 237 -4.20 -25.95 1.43
C ARG A 237 -4.46 -26.67 2.76
N HIS A 238 -5.57 -27.40 2.86
CA HIS A 238 -5.95 -28.13 4.07
C HIS A 238 -5.40 -29.57 4.14
N SER A 239 -4.78 -30.08 3.06
CA SER A 239 -4.21 -31.44 3.01
C SER A 239 -2.75 -31.56 3.47
N HIS A 240 -2.10 -30.47 3.89
CA HIS A 240 -0.75 -30.49 4.46
C HIS A 240 -0.73 -30.10 5.94
N HIS A 241 -1.45 -30.84 6.78
CA HIS A 241 -1.12 -31.00 8.21
C HIS A 241 -1.90 -32.18 8.83
N VAL A 242 -1.63 -33.39 8.36
CA VAL A 242 -1.84 -34.59 9.18
C VAL A 242 -0.49 -35.29 9.27
N LEU A 243 0.28 -34.91 10.28
CA LEU A 243 1.38 -35.75 10.76
C LEU A 243 0.73 -36.94 11.45
N GLU A 244 0.71 -38.08 10.76
CA GLU A 244 0.40 -39.37 11.36
C GLU A 244 1.43 -39.65 12.47
N GLY A 245 0.98 -39.54 13.72
CA GLY A 245 1.73 -39.99 14.88
C GLY A 245 1.80 -41.52 14.85
N SER A 246 2.99 -42.05 14.56
CA SER A 246 3.28 -43.47 14.67
C SER A 246 3.24 -43.91 16.13
N THR A 247 2.50 -44.98 16.36
CA THR A 247 2.24 -45.63 17.64
C THR A 247 3.44 -46.45 18.10
N THR A 248 3.85 -46.28 19.36
CA THR A 248 4.53 -47.33 20.15
C THR A 248 3.95 -47.34 21.58
N PRO A 249 3.72 -48.52 22.20
CA PRO A 249 3.09 -48.60 23.50
C PRO A 249 4.12 -48.76 24.62
N SER A 250 3.92 -48.07 25.76
CA SER A 250 4.54 -48.44 27.04
C SER A 250 3.66 -48.07 28.23
N ALA A 251 2.99 -49.11 28.74
CA ALA A 251 2.72 -49.52 30.12
C ALA A 251 2.78 -48.56 31.35
N HIS A 252 1.75 -48.74 32.22
CA HIS A 252 1.68 -48.60 33.70
C HIS A 252 1.80 -47.18 34.30
N ASP A 253 1.02 -46.72 35.30
CA ASP A 253 -0.18 -47.16 36.05
C ASP A 253 -0.63 -45.95 36.94
N PRO A 254 -1.58 -46.03 37.88
CA PRO A 254 -2.74 -45.13 37.96
C PRO A 254 -2.70 -44.07 39.08
N HIS A 255 -3.57 -43.05 39.02
CA HIS A 255 -4.04 -42.35 40.22
C HIS A 255 -5.56 -42.02 40.17
N PRO A 256 -6.24 -42.05 41.32
CA PRO A 256 -7.68 -42.32 41.38
C PRO A 256 -8.55 -41.08 41.63
N ALA A 257 -9.85 -41.36 41.63
CA ALA A 257 -11.00 -40.48 41.60
C ALA A 257 -11.13 -39.39 42.70
N VAL A 258 -11.88 -38.37 42.29
CA VAL A 258 -12.57 -37.30 43.03
C VAL A 258 -13.43 -37.84 44.20
N PRO A 259 -13.68 -37.01 45.22
CA PRO A 259 -15.05 -36.90 45.74
C PRO A 259 -15.58 -35.47 45.84
N GLY A 260 -16.90 -35.35 45.69
CA GLY A 260 -17.69 -34.12 45.54
C GLY A 260 -18.00 -33.32 46.83
N PRO A 261 -18.97 -32.38 46.75
CA PRO A 261 -19.04 -31.17 47.59
C PRO A 261 -20.06 -31.27 48.75
N SER A 262 -19.98 -30.37 49.75
CA SER A 262 -21.05 -29.79 50.62
C SER A 262 -20.45 -28.91 51.76
N PRO A 263 -21.21 -28.14 52.60
CA PRO A 263 -21.65 -26.75 52.33
C PRO A 263 -21.41 -25.75 53.52
N ASP A 264 -21.86 -24.50 53.30
CA ASP A 264 -22.24 -23.42 54.26
C ASP A 264 -21.21 -22.72 55.18
N ILE A 265 -21.18 -21.37 55.06
CA ILE A 265 -21.52 -20.34 56.09
C ILE A 265 -21.06 -18.94 55.62
N ALA A 266 -21.96 -17.95 55.68
CA ALA A 266 -21.74 -16.50 55.48
C ALA A 266 -21.82 -15.75 56.84
N PRO A 267 -21.83 -14.40 56.96
CA PRO A 267 -21.33 -13.26 56.15
C PRO A 267 -20.52 -12.23 57.00
N LEU A 268 -20.04 -11.11 56.42
CA LEU A 268 -19.83 -9.75 56.99
C LEU A 268 -18.88 -8.94 56.06
N ASP A 269 -18.86 -7.62 55.90
CA ASP A 269 -19.81 -6.50 55.80
C ASP A 269 -18.93 -5.25 55.44
N LYS A 270 -19.52 -4.23 54.79
CA LYS A 270 -19.09 -2.80 54.74
C LYS A 270 -17.79 -2.34 54.03
N LYS A 271 -17.92 -1.74 52.83
CA LYS A 271 -18.03 -0.26 52.61
C LYS A 271 -17.81 0.13 51.12
N ARG A 272 -18.84 0.77 50.54
CA ARG A 272 -18.73 1.64 49.34
C ARG A 272 -18.32 3.06 49.76
N PRO A 273 -17.85 3.87 48.80
CA PRO A 273 -18.45 5.18 48.65
C PRO A 273 -19.01 5.44 47.24
N HIS A 274 -19.99 6.35 47.24
CA HIS A 274 -20.84 6.84 46.17
C HIS A 274 -20.10 7.45 44.96
N ARG A 275 -20.65 7.24 43.76
CA ARG A 275 -20.57 8.21 42.65
C ARG A 275 -22.00 8.54 42.19
N SER A 276 -22.42 9.77 42.48
CA SER A 276 -23.70 10.36 42.08
C SER A 276 -23.75 10.61 40.57
N GLY A 277 -24.88 10.28 39.96
CA GLY A 277 -25.12 10.44 38.52
C GLY A 277 -25.76 11.77 38.10
N ARG A 278 -25.85 11.91 36.77
CA ARG A 278 -26.82 12.65 35.93
C ARG A 278 -26.15 12.82 34.56
N SER A 279 -26.79 12.80 33.41
CA SER A 279 -28.13 12.44 32.95
C SER A 279 -27.99 12.42 31.43
N THR A 280 -28.61 11.43 30.79
CA THR A 280 -28.88 11.38 29.35
C THR A 280 -29.67 12.59 28.87
N LYS A 281 -29.32 13.14 27.70
CA LYS A 281 -30.27 13.71 26.73
C LYS A 281 -29.75 13.47 25.31
N ALA A 282 -30.62 12.86 24.51
CA ALA A 282 -30.51 12.71 23.07
C ALA A 282 -30.52 14.07 22.38
N ASN A 283 -29.97 14.15 21.17
CA ASN A 283 -30.46 15.13 20.20
C ASN A 283 -30.45 14.58 18.77
N GLN A 284 -31.61 14.74 18.13
CA GLN A 284 -31.95 14.35 16.77
C GLN A 284 -31.55 15.44 15.77
N SER A 285 -31.54 14.99 14.51
CA SER A 285 -31.42 15.72 13.24
C SER A 285 -32.15 17.06 13.14
N ARG A 286 -31.57 17.99 12.35
CA ARG A 286 -32.34 18.97 11.57
C ARG A 286 -31.60 19.44 10.32
N LEU A 287 -32.21 19.13 9.18
CA LEU A 287 -32.08 19.80 7.89
C LEU A 287 -32.39 21.30 8.02
N SER A 288 -31.68 22.14 7.26
CA SER A 288 -32.09 23.50 6.93
C SER A 288 -31.74 23.82 5.48
N ARG A 289 -32.79 24.02 4.68
CA ARG A 289 -32.78 24.66 3.36
C ARG A 289 -32.92 26.17 3.56
N TYR A 290 -32.15 26.96 2.82
CA TYR A 290 -32.46 28.37 2.48
C TYR A 290 -31.89 28.60 1.07
N SER A 291 -32.69 28.47 0.01
CA SER A 291 -33.64 29.41 -0.60
C SER A 291 -33.01 30.60 -1.33
N ARG A 292 -33.28 30.63 -2.65
CA ARG A 292 -33.03 31.70 -3.64
C ARG A 292 -33.44 33.10 -3.15
N SER A 293 -32.67 34.10 -3.56
CA SER A 293 -33.15 35.43 -3.91
C SER A 293 -32.54 35.85 -5.26
N LYS A 294 -33.39 36.31 -6.17
CA LYS A 294 -33.07 36.91 -7.48
C LYS A 294 -33.40 38.41 -7.41
N ASN A 295 -32.69 39.17 -8.25
CA ASN A 295 -32.96 40.52 -8.79
C ASN A 295 -32.29 41.71 -8.09
N GLY A 296 -31.63 42.54 -8.91
CA GLY A 296 -31.31 43.92 -8.56
C GLY A 296 -30.08 44.53 -9.24
N SER A 297 -30.20 44.81 -10.53
CA SER A 297 -29.39 45.73 -11.35
C SER A 297 -28.57 46.84 -10.67
N ALA A 298 -27.31 47.02 -11.09
CA ALA A 298 -26.73 48.33 -11.42
C ALA A 298 -25.45 48.17 -12.26
N LYS A 299 -25.55 48.53 -13.55
CA LYS A 299 -24.41 48.79 -14.43
C LYS A 299 -23.80 50.14 -14.03
N ASN A 300 -22.48 50.22 -13.86
CA ASN A 300 -21.78 51.48 -14.09
C ASN A 300 -20.50 51.23 -14.90
N LYS A 301 -20.49 51.82 -16.10
CA LYS A 301 -19.36 51.88 -17.03
C LYS A 301 -18.48 53.07 -16.64
N SER A 302 -17.16 52.91 -16.64
CA SER A 302 -16.24 54.01 -16.93
C SER A 302 -15.30 53.62 -18.07
N ARG A 303 -15.41 54.37 -19.17
CA ARG A 303 -14.46 54.45 -20.29
C ARG A 303 -13.12 54.99 -19.79
N ILE A 304 -12.00 54.62 -20.42
CA ILE A 304 -10.96 55.55 -20.90
C ILE A 304 -10.12 54.88 -22.03
N ASN A 305 -9.56 55.77 -22.86
CA ASN A 305 -9.27 55.70 -24.29
C ASN A 305 -8.15 54.80 -24.83
N LYS A 306 -8.37 54.40 -26.09
CA LYS A 306 -7.39 53.95 -27.09
C LYS A 306 -6.43 55.09 -27.53
N LYS A 307 -5.14 54.80 -27.69
CA LYS A 307 -4.21 55.60 -28.53
C LYS A 307 -4.16 55.02 -29.96
N LYS A 308 -4.22 55.92 -30.96
CA LYS A 308 -4.15 55.66 -32.41
C LYS A 308 -2.72 55.33 -32.88
N PRO A 309 -2.54 54.61 -33.99
CA PRO A 309 -1.31 54.62 -34.78
C PRO A 309 -1.38 55.70 -35.88
N GLY A 310 -0.29 56.44 -36.09
CA GLY A 310 -0.10 57.38 -37.19
C GLY A 310 0.98 56.87 -38.15
N LYS A 311 0.69 56.95 -39.46
CA LYS A 311 1.51 56.49 -40.60
C LYS A 311 2.65 57.47 -40.94
N ARG A 312 3.75 56.86 -41.43
CA ARG A 312 4.66 57.22 -42.54
C ARG A 312 5.15 58.68 -42.69
N ASN A 313 6.47 58.81 -42.75
CA ASN A 313 7.17 59.25 -43.97
C ASN A 313 8.04 58.10 -44.47
#